data_AF-A0A485AZ19-F1
#
_entry.id   AF-A0A485AZ19-F1
#
_cell.length_a   1.000
_cell.length_b   1.000
_cell.length_c   1.000
_cell.angle_alpha   90.00
_cell.angle_beta   90.00
_cell.angle_gamma   90.00
#
_symmetry.space_group_name_H-M   'P 1'
#
loop_
_entity.id
_entity.type
_entity.pdbx_description
1 polymer ?
#
loop_
_entity_poly.entity_id
_entity_poly.type
_entity_poly.pdbx_seq_one_letter_code
_entity_poly.pdbx_strand_id
1 'polypeptide(L)'
;MAGAVAHTGSGSGARVSLSAALEKWPQAFAPLSLAMIRTGELTGKLDFCCLQLARQQQEQQQLADKVKKAVRYPAVILGLALMWWWRCCASSCQSLRRFTKPSTHRYRC
;
A
#
# COMPACT_ATOMS: atom_id res chain seq x y z
N MET A 1 -13.16 23.43 -28.26
CA MET A 1 -11.72 23.51 -27.95
C MET A 1 -11.10 22.31 -28.63
N ALA A 2 -10.46 22.57 -29.78
CA ALA A 2 -9.96 21.55 -30.70
C ALA A 2 -8.72 20.85 -30.16
N GLY A 3 -8.53 19.59 -30.55
CA GLY A 3 -7.33 18.82 -30.25
C GLY A 3 -7.42 17.41 -30.79
N ALA A 4 -7.48 17.28 -32.11
CA ALA A 4 -7.38 16.03 -32.83
C ALA A 4 -6.05 15.32 -32.52
N VAL A 5 -6.11 14.04 -32.17
CA VAL A 5 -5.00 13.10 -32.41
C VAL A 5 -5.55 11.99 -33.29
N ALA A 6 -5.47 12.25 -34.59
CA ALA A 6 -5.46 11.21 -35.60
C ALA A 6 -4.04 10.64 -35.66
N HIS A 7 -3.89 9.35 -35.37
CA HIS A 7 -2.84 8.53 -35.99
C HIS A 7 -3.21 7.04 -35.95
N THR A 8 -4.25 6.66 -36.69
CA THR A 8 -4.46 5.26 -37.10
C THR A 8 -4.44 5.21 -38.63
N GLY A 9 -3.23 5.32 -39.17
CA GLY A 9 -2.91 4.94 -40.53
C GLY A 9 -2.05 3.69 -40.53
N SER A 10 -2.50 2.69 -41.28
CA SER A 10 -1.70 1.65 -41.96
C SER A 10 -1.31 0.36 -41.20
N GLY A 11 -1.95 -0.74 -41.62
CA GLY A 11 -1.29 -1.91 -42.20
C GLY A 11 -0.30 -2.76 -41.38
N SER A 12 -0.64 -4.05 -41.25
CA SER A 12 0.24 -5.21 -41.02
C SER A 12 0.81 -5.48 -39.61
N GLY A 13 0.29 -6.55 -38.99
CA GLY A 13 0.86 -7.22 -37.81
C GLY A 13 0.47 -6.57 -36.49
N ALA A 14 -0.16 -7.32 -35.58
CA ALA A 14 -0.68 -6.82 -34.31
C ALA A 14 0.41 -6.20 -33.40
N ARG A 15 0.69 -4.90 -33.54
CA ARG A 15 1.40 -4.09 -32.54
C ARG A 15 0.38 -3.25 -31.78
N VAL A 16 0.03 -3.72 -30.59
CA VAL A 16 -0.58 -2.87 -29.57
C VAL A 16 0.48 -1.88 -29.06
N SER A 17 0.07 -0.63 -28.83
CA SER A 17 0.94 0.37 -28.24
C SER A 17 1.39 -0.07 -26.85
N LEU A 18 2.64 0.24 -26.48
CA LEU A 18 3.20 -0.18 -25.19
C LEU A 18 2.37 0.38 -24.04
N SER A 19 1.88 1.61 -24.20
CA SER A 19 0.97 2.23 -23.25
C SER A 19 -0.35 1.48 -23.05
N ALA A 20 -0.96 0.95 -24.12
CA ALA A 20 -2.20 0.18 -24.03
C ALA A 20 -1.99 -1.21 -23.39
N ALA A 21 -0.81 -1.81 -23.57
CA ALA A 21 -0.46 -3.07 -22.91
C ALA A 21 -0.26 -2.87 -21.39
N LEU A 22 0.40 -1.78 -20.99
CA LEU A 22 0.69 -1.45 -19.58
C LEU A 22 -0.53 -0.97 -18.80
N GLU A 23 -1.56 -0.45 -19.48
CA GLU A 23 -2.81 0.02 -18.87
C GLU A 23 -3.59 -1.11 -18.16
N LYS A 24 -3.33 -2.37 -18.49
CA LYS A 24 -3.89 -3.54 -17.80
C LYS A 24 -3.41 -3.71 -16.36
N TRP A 25 -2.35 -3.01 -15.95
CA TRP A 25 -1.71 -3.16 -14.63
C TRP A 25 -1.67 -1.84 -13.83
N PRO A 26 -2.83 -1.25 -13.47
CA PRO A 26 -2.90 0.06 -12.80
C PRO A 26 -2.33 0.06 -11.37
N GLN A 27 -2.17 -1.12 -10.77
CA GLN A 27 -1.62 -1.28 -9.41
C GLN A 27 -0.09 -1.08 -9.38
N ALA A 28 0.57 -1.39 -10.49
CA ALA A 28 2.01 -1.26 -10.64
C ALA A 28 2.41 0.03 -11.38
N PHE A 29 1.57 0.48 -12.32
CA PHE A 29 1.81 1.68 -13.13
C PHE A 29 0.77 2.75 -12.83
N ALA A 30 1.18 3.77 -12.09
CA ALA A 30 0.35 4.94 -11.84
C ALA A 30 -0.03 5.63 -13.17
N PRO A 31 -1.19 6.33 -13.23
CA PRO A 31 -1.65 7.01 -14.44
C PRO A 31 -0.63 8.05 -14.96
N LEU A 32 0.17 8.64 -14.07
CA LEU A 32 1.26 9.56 -14.42
C LEU A 32 2.37 8.87 -15.24
N SER A 33 2.74 7.65 -14.87
CA SER A 33 3.75 6.84 -15.57
C SER A 33 3.26 6.42 -16.96
N LEU A 34 1.98 6.04 -17.08
CA LEU A 34 1.33 5.71 -18.35
C LEU A 34 1.28 6.92 -19.30
N ALA A 35 0.96 8.10 -18.78
CA ALA A 35 0.98 9.33 -19.57
C ALA A 35 2.38 9.64 -20.12
N MET A 36 3.44 9.50 -19.30
CA MET A 36 4.81 9.67 -19.78
C MET A 36 5.22 8.65 -20.85
N ILE A 37 4.83 7.38 -20.69
CA ILE A 37 5.12 6.33 -21.68
C ILE A 37 4.39 6.61 -22.99
N ARG A 38 3.13 7.05 -22.95
CA ARG A 38 2.39 7.50 -24.15
C ARG A 38 3.13 8.63 -24.86
N THR A 39 3.58 9.64 -24.13
CA THR A 39 4.32 10.77 -24.71
C THR A 39 5.66 10.32 -25.30
N GLY A 40 6.37 9.41 -24.62
CA GLY A 40 7.65 8.83 -25.08
C GLY A 40 7.49 7.94 -26.31
N GLU A 41 6.38 7.23 -26.42
CA GLU A 41 6.00 6.42 -27.59
C GLU A 41 5.68 7.33 -28.79
N LEU A 42 4.95 8.42 -28.58
CA LEU A 42 4.64 9.42 -29.61
C LEU A 42 5.87 10.21 -30.09
N THR A 43 6.82 10.51 -29.19
CA THR A 43 8.06 11.25 -29.53
C THR A 43 9.23 10.36 -29.92
N GLY A 44 9.08 9.03 -29.85
CA GLY A 44 10.15 8.07 -30.12
C GLY A 44 11.29 8.08 -29.09
N LYS A 45 11.09 8.73 -27.93
CA LYS A 45 12.09 8.88 -26.86
C LYS A 45 11.76 7.99 -25.65
N LEU A 46 11.41 6.75 -25.92
CA LEU A 46 10.99 5.80 -24.89
C LEU A 46 12.09 5.50 -23.87
N ASP A 47 13.35 5.43 -24.31
CA ASP A 47 14.52 5.16 -23.47
C ASP A 47 14.66 6.20 -22.35
N PHE A 48 14.61 7.48 -22.71
CA PHE A 48 14.66 8.60 -21.77
C PHE A 48 13.49 8.58 -20.78
N CYS A 49 12.27 8.32 -21.25
CA CYS A 49 11.10 8.22 -20.38
C CYS A 49 11.22 7.05 -19.38
N CYS A 50 11.74 5.90 -19.82
CA CYS A 50 11.94 4.73 -18.97
C CYS A 50 12.99 5.00 -17.87
N LEU A 51 14.11 5.65 -18.23
CA LEU A 51 15.13 6.10 -17.29
C LEU A 51 14.57 7.05 -16.24
N GLN A 52 13.78 8.03 -16.68
CA GLN A 52 13.15 8.98 -15.77
C GLN A 52 12.17 8.29 -14.82
N LEU A 53 11.38 7.34 -15.32
CA LEU A 53 10.45 6.57 -14.52
C LEU A 53 11.16 5.71 -13.46
N ALA A 54 12.25 5.03 -13.85
CA ALA A 54 13.06 4.24 -12.93
C ALA A 54 13.63 5.12 -11.80
N ARG A 55 14.13 6.31 -12.14
CA ARG A 55 14.60 7.28 -11.14
C ARG A 55 13.48 7.71 -10.18
N GLN A 56 12.29 8.02 -10.70
CA GLN A 56 11.15 8.39 -9.85
C GLN A 56 10.74 7.24 -8.92
N GLN A 57 10.69 6.00 -9.41
CA GLN A 57 10.38 4.84 -8.57
C GLN A 57 11.44 4.64 -7.47
N GLN A 58 12.72 4.81 -7.80
CA GLN A 58 13.79 4.68 -6.83
C GLN A 58 13.70 5.75 -5.72
N GLU A 59 13.40 7.01 -6.06
CA GLU A 59 13.17 8.07 -5.08
C GLU A 59 11.95 7.76 -4.18
N GLN A 60 10.86 7.27 -4.77
CA GLN A 60 9.66 6.85 -4.01
C GLN A 60 9.95 5.67 -3.08
N GLN A 61 10.70 4.67 -3.53
CA GLN A 61 11.10 3.53 -2.70
C GLN A 61 12.03 3.96 -1.57
N GLN A 62 12.98 4.86 -1.82
CA GLN A 62 13.85 5.38 -0.76
C GLN A 62 13.06 6.14 0.31
N LEU A 63 12.04 6.90 -0.07
CA LEU A 63 11.13 7.55 0.87
C LEU A 63 10.27 6.52 1.63
N ALA A 64 9.68 5.57 0.91
CA ALA A 64 8.84 4.52 1.50
C ALA A 64 9.64 3.62 2.44
N ASP A 65 10.90 3.32 2.15
CA ASP A 65 11.77 2.50 2.99
C ASP A 65 12.19 3.25 4.25
N LYS A 66 12.44 4.56 4.17
CA LYS A 66 12.69 5.40 5.35
C LYS A 66 11.46 5.41 6.27
N VAL A 67 10.27 5.62 5.70
CA VAL A 67 9.00 5.61 6.45
C VAL A 67 8.70 4.23 7.02
N LYS A 68 8.84 3.16 6.22
CA LYS A 68 8.63 1.77 6.67
C LYS A 68 9.59 1.39 7.79
N LYS A 69 10.85 1.82 7.75
CA LYS A 69 11.82 1.57 8.83
C LYS A 69 11.41 2.28 10.13
N ALA A 70 10.97 3.54 10.04
CA ALA A 70 10.50 4.29 11.20
C ALA A 70 9.21 3.71 11.81
N VAL A 71 8.26 3.25 10.98
CA VAL A 71 6.98 2.69 11.44
C VAL A 71 7.09 1.24 11.93
N ARG A 72 8.12 0.51 11.51
CA ARG A 72 8.33 -0.89 11.92
C ARG A 72 8.45 -1.04 13.43
N TYR A 73 9.22 -0.16 14.08
CA TYR A 73 9.44 -0.20 15.52
C TYR A 73 8.16 0.00 16.36
N PRO A 74 7.36 1.08 16.16
CA PRO A 74 6.11 1.26 16.90
C PRO A 74 5.08 0.16 16.58
N ALA A 75 5.03 -0.36 15.35
CA ALA A 75 4.08 -1.43 14.99
C ALA A 75 4.33 -2.72 15.78
N VAL A 76 5.59 -3.11 15.98
CA VAL A 76 5.95 -4.32 16.76
C VAL A 76 5.55 -4.16 18.23
N ILE A 77 5.85 -3.01 18.84
CA ILE A 77 5.51 -2.75 20.24
C ILE A 77 3.99 -2.72 20.44
N LEU A 78 3.24 -2.08 19.55
CA LEU A 78 1.77 -2.08 19.61
C LEU A 78 1.19 -3.48 19.45
N GLY A 79 1.70 -4.28 18.50
CA GLY A 79 1.27 -5.66 18.31
C GLY A 79 1.51 -6.54 19.54
N LEU A 80 2.70 -6.42 20.14
CA LEU A 80 2.99 -7.05 21.42
C LEU A 80 2.01 -6.55 22.48
N ALA A 81 1.94 -5.24 22.74
CA ALA A 81 1.10 -4.67 23.80
C ALA A 81 -0.37 -5.12 23.69
N LEU A 82 -0.94 -5.15 22.49
CA LEU A 82 -2.29 -5.65 22.24
C LEU A 82 -2.41 -7.15 22.53
N MET A 83 -1.42 -7.95 22.14
CA MET A 83 -1.37 -9.38 22.42
C MET A 83 -1.22 -9.68 23.93
N TRP A 84 -0.39 -8.91 24.65
CA TRP A 84 -0.26 -8.98 26.11
C TRP A 84 -1.55 -8.53 26.81
N TRP A 85 -2.15 -7.43 26.34
CA TRP A 85 -3.41 -6.90 26.85
C TRP A 85 -4.55 -7.90 26.70
N TRP A 86 -4.68 -8.53 25.52
CA TRP A 86 -5.67 -9.57 25.25
C TRP A 86 -5.53 -10.76 26.22
N ARG A 87 -4.29 -11.23 26.43
CA ARG A 87 -3.99 -12.31 27.38
C ARG A 87 -4.30 -11.92 28.83
N CYS A 88 -4.02 -10.67 29.23
CA CYS A 88 -4.24 -10.21 30.60
C CYS A 88 -5.72 -9.91 30.89
N CYS A 89 -6.49 -9.42 29.92
CA CYS A 89 -7.94 -9.20 30.08
C CYS A 89 -8.68 -10.53 30.27
N ALA A 90 -8.31 -11.57 29.52
CA ALA A 90 -8.82 -12.93 29.71
C ALA A 90 -8.48 -13.50 31.10
N SER A 91 -7.25 -13.24 31.59
CA SER A 91 -6.79 -13.71 32.91
C SER A 91 -7.40 -12.92 34.08
N SER A 92 -7.51 -11.59 33.98
CA SER A 92 -8.11 -10.74 35.03
C SER A 92 -9.63 -10.94 35.15
N CYS A 93 -10.33 -11.25 34.06
CA CYS A 93 -11.75 -11.63 34.11
C CYS A 93 -11.98 -12.99 34.81
N GLN A 94 -10.94 -13.84 34.92
CA GLN A 94 -10.97 -15.07 35.71
C GLN A 94 -10.68 -14.82 37.19
N SER A 95 -9.81 -13.86 37.51
CA SER A 95 -9.49 -13.48 38.90
C SER A 95 -10.65 -12.75 39.58
N LEU A 96 -11.32 -11.82 38.89
CA LEU A 96 -12.45 -11.06 39.45
C LEU A 96 -13.68 -11.93 39.71
N ARG A 97 -13.88 -13.03 38.95
CA ARG A 97 -14.95 -14.02 39.20
C ARG A 97 -14.70 -14.94 40.39
N ARG A 98 -13.47 -15.04 40.92
CA ARG A 98 -13.19 -15.80 42.15
C ARG A 98 -13.42 -14.99 43.43
N PHE A 99 -13.41 -13.65 43.35
CA PHE A 99 -13.62 -12.78 44.51
C PHE A 99 -15.09 -12.44 44.80
N THR A 100 -16.03 -12.75 43.89
CA THR A 100 -17.48 -12.58 44.10
C THR A 100 -18.14 -13.81 44.74
N LYS A 101 -17.45 -14.52 45.64
CA LYS A 101 -18.10 -15.49 46.53
C LYS A 101 -18.39 -14.70 47.82
N PRO A 102 -19.65 -14.32 48.09
CA PRO A 102 -19.97 -13.55 49.29
C PRO A 102 -19.60 -14.38 50.51
N SER A 103 -18.72 -13.84 51.34
CA SER A 103 -18.46 -14.35 52.68
C SER A 103 -19.75 -14.18 53.48
N THR A 104 -20.43 -15.29 53.74
CA THR A 104 -21.60 -15.40 54.61
C THR A 104 -21.18 -15.13 56.06
N HIS A 105 -20.83 -13.89 56.40
CA HIS A 105 -20.54 -13.46 57.77
C HIS A 105 -21.74 -12.72 58.35
N ARG A 106 -22.74 -13.53 58.71
CA ARG A 106 -23.42 -13.53 60.01
C ARG A 106 -23.22 -12.27 60.87
N TYR A 107 -24.01 -11.22 60.60
CA TYR A 107 -24.33 -10.19 61.60
C TYR A 107 -25.51 -10.72 62.41
N ARG A 108 -25.17 -11.33 63.56
CA ARG A 108 -26.08 -11.81 64.59
C ARG A 108 -26.16 -10.67 65.62
N CYS A 109 -27.32 -10.05 65.74
CA CYS A 109 -27.75 -9.36 66.95
C CYS A 109 -28.86 -10.21 67.57
#